data_AF-A0AAD3MKK0-F1
#
_entry.id   AF-A0AAD3MKK0-F1
#
_cell.length_a   1.000
_cell.length_b   1.000
_cell.length_c   1.000
_cell.angle_alpha   90.00
_cell.angle_beta   90.00
_cell.angle_gamma   90.00
#
_symmetry.space_group_name_H-M   'P 1'
#
loop_
_entity.id
_entity.type
_entity.pdbx_description
1 polymer ?
#
loop_
_entity_poly.entity_id
_entity_poly.type
_entity_poly.pdbx_seq_one_letter_code
_entity_poly.pdbx_strand_id
1 'polypeptide(L)'
;MSFSSRLAKVSYRNRPTQPSVQVESLKEMQQKLKEEREAKRAQLDGRHDYILSIVASCLGLEKADVEDAILEGNQIDRMEQFFVVEGLPHLMFYYQDTEPVEA
;
A
#
# COMPACT_ATOMS: atom_id res chain seq x y z
N MET A 1 -63.36 -12.84 38.47
CA MET A 1 -62.00 -12.45 38.06
C MET A 1 -62.07 -12.08 36.59
N SER A 2 -61.91 -10.80 36.27
CA SER A 2 -62.20 -10.24 34.94
C SER A 2 -60.93 -10.21 34.09
N PHE A 3 -61.02 -10.71 32.86
CA PHE A 3 -59.97 -10.62 31.85
C PHE A 3 -59.91 -9.19 31.32
N SER A 4 -58.71 -8.61 31.26
CA SER A 4 -58.43 -7.44 30.43
C SER A 4 -56.98 -7.48 29.99
N SER A 5 -56.79 -8.05 28.81
CA SER A 5 -55.57 -8.00 28.02
C SER A 5 -55.34 -6.57 27.54
N ARG A 6 -54.23 -5.96 27.95
CA ARG A 6 -53.73 -4.73 27.33
C ARG A 6 -52.70 -5.13 26.28
N LEU A 7 -53.13 -5.18 25.02
CA LEU A 7 -52.25 -5.18 23.85
C LEU A 7 -51.71 -3.76 23.69
N ALA A 8 -50.48 -3.52 24.16
CA ALA A 8 -49.75 -2.29 23.91
C ALA A 8 -48.89 -2.45 22.64
N LYS A 9 -48.97 -1.44 21.78
CA LYS A 9 -48.46 -1.39 20.42
C LYS A 9 -46.93 -1.48 20.33
N VAL A 10 -46.52 -2.15 19.26
CA VAL A 10 -45.26 -2.02 18.49
C VAL A 10 -44.41 -0.80 18.83
N SER A 11 -43.14 -1.07 19.14
CA SER A 11 -42.02 -0.24 18.70
C SER A 11 -40.79 -1.11 18.55
N TYR A 12 -40.53 -1.58 17.33
CA TYR A 12 -39.20 -2.01 16.95
C TYR A 12 -38.34 -0.76 16.92
N ARG A 13 -37.66 -0.48 18.03
CA ARG A 13 -36.70 0.62 18.12
C ARG A 13 -35.49 0.24 17.27
N ASN A 14 -35.51 0.70 16.01
CA ASN A 14 -34.33 0.82 15.17
C ASN A 14 -33.20 1.49 15.97
N ARG A 15 -32.04 0.83 16.05
CA ARG A 15 -30.77 1.51 16.32
C ARG A 15 -29.73 1.01 15.31
N PRO A 16 -29.11 1.93 14.55
CA PRO A 16 -28.37 1.59 13.33
C PRO A 16 -27.04 0.90 13.63
N THR A 17 -26.70 -0.04 12.76
CA THR A 17 -25.33 -0.45 12.44
C THR A 17 -24.50 0.78 12.11
N GLN A 18 -23.50 1.11 12.94
CA GLN A 18 -22.41 2.00 12.54
C GLN A 18 -21.15 1.18 12.27
N PRO A 19 -20.77 1.00 11.00
CA PRO A 19 -19.40 0.77 10.59
C PRO A 19 -18.89 1.99 9.79
N SER A 20 -19.08 3.22 10.27
CA SER A 20 -18.58 4.41 9.55
C SER A 20 -17.12 4.73 9.87
N VAL A 21 -16.68 4.43 11.09
CA VAL A 21 -15.33 4.79 11.59
C VAL A 21 -14.20 3.99 10.92
N GLN A 22 -14.49 2.79 10.41
CA GLN A 22 -13.48 1.93 9.78
C GLN A 22 -13.17 2.34 8.33
N VAL A 23 -14.16 2.87 7.61
CA VAL A 23 -14.01 3.21 6.18
C VAL A 23 -13.22 4.51 5.99
N GLU A 24 -13.37 5.46 6.92
CA GLU A 24 -12.60 6.71 6.94
C GLU A 24 -11.12 6.44 7.24
N SER A 25 -10.84 5.57 8.23
CA SER A 25 -9.47 5.15 8.56
C SER A 25 -8.76 4.41 7.41
N LEU A 26 -9.49 3.58 6.64
CA LEU A 26 -8.92 2.90 5.47
C LEU A 26 -8.61 3.86 4.33
N LYS A 27 -9.46 4.87 4.09
CA LYS A 27 -9.23 5.90 3.07
C LYS A 27 -8.05 6.79 3.43
N GLU A 28 -7.93 7.20 4.69
CA GLU A 28 -6.78 7.97 5.18
C GLU A 28 -5.47 7.16 5.09
N MET A 29 -5.51 5.87 5.41
CA MET A 29 -4.35 4.98 5.25
C MET A 29 -3.99 4.80 3.77
N GLN A 30 -4.96 4.61 2.88
CA GLN A 30 -4.72 4.55 1.44
C GLN A 30 -4.15 5.85 0.89
N GLN A 31 -4.60 6.99 1.40
CA GLN A 31 -4.11 8.30 0.98
C GLN A 31 -2.68 8.54 1.45
N LYS A 32 -2.33 8.16 2.69
CA LYS A 32 -0.93 8.18 3.16
C LYS A 32 -0.01 7.29 2.33
N LEU A 33 -0.46 6.09 1.96
CA LEU A 33 0.32 5.19 1.10
C LEU A 33 0.56 5.78 -0.31
N LYS A 34 -0.42 6.53 -0.85
CA LYS A 34 -0.24 7.25 -2.12
C LYS A 34 0.71 8.43 -2.00
N GLU A 35 0.59 9.23 -0.94
CA GLU A 35 1.50 10.35 -0.67
C GLU A 35 2.94 9.88 -0.44
N GLU A 36 3.14 8.77 0.28
CA GLU A 36 4.47 8.17 0.45
C GLU A 36 5.05 7.67 -0.87
N ARG A 37 4.22 7.11 -1.76
CA ARG A 37 4.66 6.68 -3.09
C ARG A 37 5.08 7.87 -3.96
N GLU A 38 4.34 8.97 -3.90
CA GLU A 38 4.65 10.18 -4.66
C GLU A 38 5.89 10.91 -4.11
N ALA A 39 6.04 10.95 -2.79
CA ALA A 39 7.24 11.48 -2.14
C ALA A 39 8.49 10.65 -2.49
N LYS A 40 8.37 9.31 -2.51
CA LYS A 40 9.47 8.42 -2.94
C LYS A 40 9.78 8.57 -4.43
N ARG A 41 8.78 8.77 -5.30
CA ARG A 41 9.04 9.12 -6.72
C ARG A 41 9.81 10.42 -6.87
N ALA A 42 9.52 11.42 -6.03
CA ALA A 42 10.26 12.68 -6.06
C ALA A 42 11.72 12.55 -5.57
N GLN A 43 12.06 11.48 -4.84
CA GLN A 43 13.43 11.19 -4.39
C GLN A 43 14.26 10.42 -5.41
N LEU A 44 13.62 9.80 -6.41
CA LEU A 44 14.34 9.13 -7.49
C LEU A 44 15.16 10.15 -8.28
N ASP A 45 16.48 10.02 -8.17
CA ASP A 45 17.44 10.77 -8.98
C ASP A 45 18.00 9.92 -10.14
N GLY A 46 18.84 10.51 -10.97
CA GLY A 46 19.41 9.81 -12.13
C GLY A 46 20.24 8.55 -11.78
N ARG A 47 20.72 8.41 -10.54
CA ARG A 47 21.44 7.21 -10.09
C ARG A 47 20.48 6.06 -9.86
N HIS A 48 19.31 6.36 -9.28
CA HIS A 48 18.24 5.38 -9.14
C HIS A 48 17.77 4.91 -10.51
N ASP A 49 17.48 5.85 -11.40
CA ASP A 49 17.03 5.55 -12.77
C ASP A 49 17.98 4.61 -13.51
N TYR A 50 19.29 4.84 -13.36
CA TYR A 50 20.31 4.00 -13.98
C TYR A 50 20.26 2.57 -13.45
N ILE A 51 20.24 2.38 -12.12
CA ILE A 51 20.19 1.03 -11.52
C ILE A 51 18.89 0.33 -11.91
N LEU A 52 17.75 1.01 -11.83
CA LEU A 52 16.44 0.43 -12.18
C LEU A 52 16.36 0.06 -13.65
N SER A 53 16.98 0.84 -14.55
CA SER A 53 17.05 0.50 -15.98
C SER A 53 17.86 -0.78 -16.24
N ILE A 54 18.93 -1.01 -15.46
CA ILE A 54 19.73 -2.24 -15.55
C ILE A 54 18.90 -3.42 -15.05
N VAL A 55 18.24 -3.28 -13.89
CA VAL A 55 17.40 -4.35 -13.32
C VAL A 55 16.27 -4.72 -14.28
N ALA A 56 15.58 -3.72 -14.84
CA ALA A 56 14.54 -3.92 -15.86
C ALA A 56 15.09 -4.67 -17.08
N SER A 57 16.27 -4.29 -17.57
CA SER A 57 16.93 -4.95 -18.70
C SER A 57 17.32 -6.41 -18.38
N CYS A 58 17.76 -6.69 -17.15
CA CYS A 58 18.12 -8.05 -16.72
C CYS A 58 16.89 -8.96 -16.56
N LEU A 59 15.77 -8.42 -16.11
CA LEU A 59 14.52 -9.17 -15.91
C LEU A 59 13.63 -9.22 -17.16
N GLY A 60 13.90 -8.37 -18.16
CA GLY A 60 13.04 -8.22 -19.34
C GLY A 60 11.69 -7.57 -19.02
N LEU A 61 11.62 -6.79 -17.92
CA LEU A 61 10.43 -6.09 -17.46
C LEU A 61 10.45 -4.62 -17.88
N GLU A 62 9.28 -3.98 -17.86
CA GLU A 62 9.22 -2.54 -18.08
C GLU A 62 9.84 -1.80 -16.89
N LYS A 63 10.57 -0.71 -17.15
CA LYS A 63 11.16 0.12 -16.10
C LYS A 63 10.11 0.61 -15.11
N ALA A 64 8.90 0.93 -15.59
CA ALA A 64 7.78 1.37 -14.76
C ALA A 64 7.35 0.31 -13.73
N ASP A 65 7.32 -0.97 -14.11
CA ASP A 65 6.96 -2.07 -13.20
C ASP A 65 8.03 -2.24 -12.10
N VAL A 66 9.31 -2.13 -12.49
CA VAL A 66 10.43 -2.21 -11.54
C VAL A 66 10.45 -1.00 -10.61
N GLU A 67 10.24 0.21 -11.12
CA GLU A 67 10.09 1.42 -10.30
C GLU A 67 8.96 1.26 -9.29
N ASP A 68 7.80 0.79 -9.74
CA ASP A 68 6.62 0.62 -8.90
C ASP A 68 6.85 -0.41 -7.78
N ALA A 69 7.55 -1.51 -8.07
CA ALA A 69 7.94 -2.50 -7.07
C ALA A 69 8.97 -1.95 -6.05
N ILE A 70 9.85 -1.06 -6.48
CA ILE A 70 10.89 -0.47 -5.61
C ILE A 70 10.35 0.69 -4.77
N LEU A 71 9.32 1.40 -5.24
CA LEU A 71 8.62 2.39 -4.44
C LEU A 71 7.86 1.77 -3.26
N GLU A 72 7.56 0.47 -3.33
CA GLU A 72 6.94 -0.27 -2.24
C GLU A 72 7.94 -0.53 -1.09
N GLY A 73 7.48 -0.36 0.15
CA GLY A 73 8.27 -0.68 1.34
C GLY A 73 9.47 0.25 1.55
N ASN A 74 10.63 -0.31 1.88
CA ASN A 74 11.82 0.43 2.31
C ASN A 74 13.02 0.28 1.36
N GLN A 75 12.77 -0.01 0.09
CA GLN A 75 13.83 -0.31 -0.87
C GLN A 75 14.59 0.97 -1.29
N ILE A 76 13.89 2.11 -1.42
CA ILE A 76 14.49 3.41 -1.72
C ILE A 76 15.51 3.82 -0.66
N ASP A 77 15.20 3.74 0.64
CA ASP A 77 16.14 4.12 1.69
C ASP A 77 17.40 3.23 1.69
N ARG A 78 17.30 1.97 1.27
CA ARG A 78 18.47 1.10 1.06
C ARG A 78 19.33 1.55 -0.11
N MET A 79 18.72 2.04 -1.19
CA MET A 79 19.46 2.63 -2.31
C MET A 79 20.19 3.90 -1.87
N GLU A 80 19.53 4.75 -1.07
CA GLU A 80 20.18 5.93 -0.51
C GLU A 80 21.35 5.57 0.40
N GLN A 81 21.18 4.58 1.28
CA GLN A 81 22.29 4.07 2.09
C GLN A 81 23.42 3.49 1.24
N PHE A 82 23.15 2.90 0.07
CA PHE A 82 24.19 2.44 -0.84
C PHE A 82 24.96 3.60 -1.49
N PHE A 83 24.30 4.75 -1.69
CA PHE A 83 24.94 5.91 -2.31
C PHE A 83 25.77 6.78 -1.36
N VAL A 84 25.57 6.66 -0.05
CA VAL A 84 26.31 7.43 0.96
C VAL A 84 27.72 6.88 1.16
N VAL A 85 28.67 7.77 1.48
CA VAL A 85 30.05 7.40 1.83
C VAL A 85 30.04 6.56 3.12
N GLU A 86 30.73 5.42 3.13
CA GLU A 86 30.64 4.39 4.19
C GLU A 86 29.25 3.75 4.36
N GLY A 87 28.44 3.84 3.29
CA GLY A 87 27.14 3.23 3.19
C GLY A 87 27.15 1.72 2.96
N LEU A 88 26.03 1.19 2.47
CA LEU A 88 25.94 -0.22 2.11
C LEU A 88 26.91 -0.54 0.96
N PRO A 89 27.73 -1.61 1.07
CA PRO A 89 28.71 -1.94 0.03
C PRO A 89 28.06 -2.55 -1.22
N HIS A 90 26.87 -3.14 -1.07
CA HIS A 90 26.18 -3.88 -2.12
C HIS A 90 24.67 -3.68 -2.03
N LEU A 91 24.01 -3.68 -3.19
CA LEU A 91 22.55 -3.69 -3.31
C LEU A 91 22.13 -5.06 -3.88
N MET A 92 21.22 -5.75 -3.17
CA MET A 92 20.73 -7.07 -3.56
C MET A 92 19.27 -7.00 -3.97
N PHE A 93 18.97 -7.45 -5.18
CA PHE A 93 17.61 -7.54 -5.71
C PHE A 93 17.15 -8.99 -5.68
N TYR A 94 15.97 -9.21 -5.11
CA TYR A 94 15.29 -10.50 -5.13
C TYR A 94 14.09 -10.37 -6.04
N TYR A 95 14.08 -11.16 -7.11
CA TYR A 95 12.97 -11.24 -8.03
C TYR A 95 12.27 -12.58 -7.83
N GLN A 96 10.95 -12.55 -7.74
CA GLN A 96 10.11 -13.74 -7.68
C GLN A 96 8.93 -13.50 -8.63
N ASP A 97 8.76 -14.40 -9.59
CA ASP A 97 7.54 -14.45 -10.39
C ASP A 97 6.36 -14.77 -9.48
N THR A 98 5.40 -13.85 -9.39
CA THR A 98 4.08 -14.17 -8.86
C THR A 98 3.23 -14.59 -10.04
N GLU A 99 2.82 -15.85 -10.08
CA GLU A 99 1.83 -16.24 -11.09
C GLU A 99 0.59 -15.37 -10.91
N PRO A 100 0.03 -14.81 -12.00
CA PRO A 100 -1.17 -14.01 -11.90
C PRO A 100 -2.24 -14.88 -11.25
N VAL A 101 -2.79 -14.40 -10.14
CA VAL A 101 -3.97 -15.01 -9.55
C VAL A 101 -5.07 -14.87 -10.60
N GLU A 102 -5.30 -15.92 -11.39
CA GLU A 102 -6.47 -16.02 -12.25
C GLU A 102 -7.69 -15.90 -11.33
N ALA A 103 -8.37 -14.75 -11.43
CA ALA A 103 -9.55 -14.40 -10.66
C ALA A 103 -10.81 -14.51 -11.52
#